data_AF-A0A7G3ZZJ9-F1
#
_entry.id   AF-A0A7G3ZZJ9-F1
#
_cell.length_a   1.000
_cell.length_b   1.000
_cell.length_c   1.000
_cell.angle_alpha   90.00
_cell.angle_beta   90.00
_cell.angle_gamma   90.00
#
_symmetry.space_group_name_H-M   'P 1'
#
loop_
_entity.id
_entity.type
_entity.pdbx_description
1 polymer ?
#
loop_
_entity_poly.entity_id
_entity_poly.type
_entity_poly.pdbx_seq_one_letter_code
_entity_poly.pdbx_strand_id
1 'polypeptide(L)'
;MFVTHFQRAITYLREAQEIALFTTLADARLSAIFRTSPLFYITLPFIGLLLTVNALINGYRLAKANNRNFDRWFLFGTSAVCALLASIALYGAAISMALGYSFAAAPWFFTSSLIVAWGHQLVMFGLNLYRALESPPNSIHRMHYIQAALGNLFAMTLLTFALGAVVFTLLFPIAPAVGTLFALTAVLFTGLDILWSVVPHALKRTVKGWFHLSKPDVIQDAIANQEENLKVKNFKEEEPNHPKHHRIFTCCDYSAVIRTMAIDAIKPYLLGLIQWKLQILRQKADLEDEKIKDKISLLTTLLNVIETSQKISKKDVLVKYPLAFQSFWSEKGEVEQIFDAVIVSKNRSQPSEIENLSPGISV
;
A
#
# COMPACT_ATOMS: atom_id res chain seq x y z
N MET A 1 -0.26 14.48 -8.57
CA MET A 1 -0.60 14.08 -9.95
C MET A 1 0.66 13.82 -10.79
N PHE A 2 1.60 14.76 -10.93
CA PHE A 2 2.85 14.51 -11.69
C PHE A 2 3.68 13.32 -11.16
N VAL A 3 3.99 13.27 -9.85
CA VAL A 3 4.81 12.20 -9.24
C VAL A 3 4.20 10.80 -9.43
N THR A 4 2.87 10.69 -9.42
CA THR A 4 2.18 9.41 -9.65
C THR A 4 2.26 8.95 -11.09
N HIS A 5 2.17 9.87 -12.07
CA HIS A 5 2.38 9.55 -13.48
C HIS A 5 3.84 9.21 -13.78
N PHE A 6 4.78 9.97 -13.21
CA PHE A 6 6.21 9.73 -13.36
C PHE A 6 6.63 8.36 -12.80
N GLN A 7 6.15 8.00 -11.61
CA GLN A 7 6.42 6.66 -11.07
C GLN A 7 5.86 5.55 -11.96
N ARG A 8 4.64 5.72 -12.49
CA ARG A 8 4.05 4.75 -13.41
C ARG A 8 4.88 4.59 -14.69
N ALA A 9 5.43 5.68 -15.22
CA ALA A 9 6.32 5.64 -16.37
C ALA A 9 7.62 4.89 -16.06
N ILE A 10 8.24 5.14 -14.89
CA ILE A 10 9.44 4.42 -14.43
C ILE A 10 9.15 2.93 -14.28
N THR A 11 8.00 2.57 -13.70
CA THR A 11 7.58 1.18 -13.56
C THR A 11 7.47 0.49 -14.91
N TYR A 12 6.81 1.10 -15.90
CA TYR A 12 6.72 0.52 -17.24
C TYR A 12 8.07 0.40 -17.95
N LEU A 13 8.92 1.43 -17.84
CA LEU A 13 10.27 1.37 -18.40
C LEU A 13 11.08 0.24 -17.76
N ARG A 14 10.96 0.06 -16.45
CA ARG A 14 11.62 -1.03 -15.73
C ARG A 14 11.11 -2.40 -16.19
N GLU A 15 9.79 -2.60 -16.23
CA GLU A 15 9.17 -3.87 -16.67
C GLU A 15 9.55 -4.22 -18.11
N ALA A 16 9.62 -3.22 -19.01
CA ALA A 16 10.10 -3.42 -20.38
C ALA A 16 11.58 -3.84 -20.44
N GLN A 17 12.43 -3.24 -19.60
CA GLN A 17 13.84 -3.61 -19.49
C GLN A 17 14.03 -5.01 -18.87
N GLU A 18 13.19 -5.39 -17.90
CA GLU A 18 13.17 -6.74 -17.32
C GLU A 18 12.77 -7.79 -18.36
N ILE A 19 11.75 -7.52 -19.19
CA ILE A 19 11.38 -8.38 -20.32
C ILE A 19 12.57 -8.53 -21.26
N ALA A 20 13.17 -7.42 -21.71
CA ALA A 20 14.32 -7.46 -22.61
C ALA A 20 15.47 -8.28 -22.02
N LEU A 21 15.79 -8.07 -20.74
CA LEU A 21 16.83 -8.82 -20.04
C LEU A 21 16.51 -10.32 -19.99
N PHE A 22 15.32 -10.71 -19.53
CA PHE A 22 14.97 -12.13 -19.42
C PHE A 22 14.82 -12.81 -20.78
N THR A 23 14.37 -12.11 -21.81
CA THR A 23 14.39 -12.64 -23.19
C THR A 23 15.81 -12.90 -23.67
N THR A 24 16.77 -11.99 -23.39
CA THR A 24 18.18 -12.25 -23.74
C THR A 24 18.80 -13.38 -22.94
N LEU A 25 18.37 -13.59 -21.69
CA LEU A 25 18.84 -14.70 -20.85
C LEU A 25 18.20 -16.05 -21.18
N ALA A 26 17.08 -16.05 -21.91
CA ALA A 26 16.37 -17.29 -22.28
C ALA A 26 17.15 -18.15 -23.28
N ASP A 27 18.07 -17.58 -24.06
CA ASP A 27 18.93 -18.29 -24.99
C ASP A 27 20.41 -17.92 -24.75
N ALA A 28 21.27 -18.92 -24.61
CA ALA A 28 22.71 -18.74 -24.41
C ALA A 28 23.38 -17.94 -25.55
N ARG A 29 22.92 -18.10 -26.80
CA ARG A 29 23.42 -17.36 -27.96
C ARG A 29 23.03 -15.89 -27.90
N LEU A 30 21.78 -15.60 -27.56
CA LEU A 30 21.30 -14.23 -27.37
C LEU A 30 22.02 -13.55 -26.18
N SER A 31 22.23 -14.29 -25.10
CA SER A 31 22.98 -13.81 -23.93
C SER A 31 24.43 -13.46 -24.30
N ALA A 32 25.10 -14.30 -25.09
CA ALA A 32 26.47 -14.03 -25.56
C ALA A 32 26.55 -12.82 -26.50
N ILE A 33 25.60 -12.68 -27.43
CA ILE A 33 25.48 -11.52 -28.31
C ILE A 33 25.18 -10.25 -27.51
N PHE A 34 24.31 -10.34 -26.51
CA PHE A 34 23.97 -9.21 -25.65
C PHE A 34 25.20 -8.74 -24.87
N ARG A 35 25.94 -9.64 -24.21
CA ARG A 35 27.16 -9.32 -23.43
C ARG A 35 28.25 -8.65 -24.25
N THR A 36 28.32 -8.92 -25.56
CA THR A 36 29.30 -8.32 -26.47
C THR A 36 28.79 -7.06 -27.16
N SER A 37 27.51 -6.71 -26.98
CA SER A 37 26.87 -5.55 -27.58
C SER A 37 27.06 -4.29 -26.73
N PRO A 38 27.16 -3.10 -27.35
CA PRO A 38 27.05 -1.81 -26.66
C PRO A 38 25.80 -1.69 -25.78
N LEU A 39 24.72 -2.41 -26.12
CA LEU A 39 23.48 -2.45 -25.34
C LEU A 39 23.70 -2.98 -23.92
N PHE A 40 24.65 -3.89 -23.69
CA PHE A 40 24.97 -4.39 -22.35
C PHE A 40 25.39 -3.26 -21.40
N TYR A 41 26.24 -2.35 -21.89
CA TYR A 41 26.77 -1.23 -21.13
C TYR A 41 25.75 -0.10 -20.90
N ILE A 42 24.62 -0.13 -21.61
CA ILE A 42 23.54 0.85 -21.47
C ILE A 42 22.41 0.25 -20.62
N THR A 43 21.92 -0.92 -21.01
CA THR A 43 20.74 -1.57 -20.43
C THR A 43 20.92 -1.94 -18.96
N LEU A 44 22.05 -2.55 -18.57
CA LEU A 44 22.24 -2.97 -17.18
C LEU A 44 22.37 -1.77 -16.23
N PRO A 45 23.23 -0.76 -16.48
CA PRO A 45 23.25 0.46 -15.69
C PRO A 45 21.90 1.17 -15.64
N PHE A 46 21.16 1.17 -16.76
CA PHE A 46 19.85 1.82 -16.83
C PHE A 46 18.82 1.14 -15.91
N ILE A 47 18.82 -0.19 -15.79
CA ILE A 47 17.97 -0.91 -14.82
C ILE A 47 18.32 -0.49 -13.37
N GLY A 48 19.62 -0.42 -13.05
CA GLY A 48 20.09 0.06 -11.73
C GLY A 48 19.64 1.50 -11.43
N LEU A 49 19.72 2.38 -12.42
CA LEU A 49 19.21 3.75 -12.33
C LEU A 49 17.70 3.79 -12.07
N LEU A 50 16.90 3.01 -12.81
CA LEU A 50 15.44 2.96 -12.63
C LEU A 50 15.06 2.49 -11.22
N LEU A 51 15.77 1.49 -10.67
CA LEU A 51 15.58 1.03 -9.30
C LEU A 51 15.94 2.11 -8.27
N THR A 52 17.05 2.85 -8.50
CA THR A 52 17.47 3.94 -7.63
C THR A 52 16.47 5.10 -7.64
N VAL A 53 15.97 5.49 -8.82
CA VAL A 53 14.93 6.51 -8.93
C VAL A 53 13.64 6.05 -8.24
N ASN A 54 13.27 4.77 -8.34
CA ASN A 54 12.10 4.24 -7.63
C ASN A 54 12.29 4.30 -6.10
N ALA A 55 13.48 3.97 -5.59
CA ALA A 55 13.81 4.11 -4.17
C ALA A 55 13.73 5.57 -3.70
N LEU A 56 14.22 6.52 -4.50
CA LEU A 56 14.09 7.96 -4.23
C LEU A 56 12.63 8.42 -4.21
N ILE A 57 11.80 7.93 -5.13
CA ILE A 57 10.35 8.23 -5.13
C ILE A 57 9.69 7.68 -3.87
N ASN A 58 10.02 6.46 -3.46
CA ASN A 58 9.50 5.87 -2.22
C ASN A 58 9.95 6.67 -0.99
N GLY A 59 11.22 7.11 -0.95
CA GLY A 59 11.75 8.00 0.08
C GLY A 59 11.03 9.35 0.12
N TYR A 60 10.78 9.97 -1.04
CA TYR A 60 10.00 11.21 -1.13
C TYR A 60 8.55 11.01 -0.64
N ARG A 61 7.91 9.90 -1.00
CA ARG A 61 6.56 9.56 -0.52
C ARG A 61 6.53 9.33 0.98
N LEU A 62 7.55 8.69 1.54
CA LEU A 62 7.70 8.51 2.99
C LEU A 62 7.95 9.85 3.70
N ALA A 63 8.76 10.74 3.12
CA ALA A 63 9.02 12.07 3.68
C ALA A 63 7.74 12.91 3.73
N LYS A 64 6.93 12.86 2.66
CA LYS A 64 5.65 13.60 2.50
C LYS A 64 4.44 12.89 3.12
N ALA A 65 4.62 11.69 3.65
CA ALA A 65 3.55 10.91 4.25
C ALA A 65 3.04 11.57 5.54
N ASN A 66 1.75 11.90 5.59
CA ASN A 66 1.09 12.36 6.82
C ASN A 66 1.09 11.28 7.93
N ASN A 67 1.07 10.01 7.54
CA ASN A 67 1.24 8.87 8.42
C ASN A 67 2.35 7.97 7.86
N ARG A 68 3.43 7.80 8.63
CA ARG A 68 4.61 7.00 8.29
C ARG A 68 4.49 5.62 8.93
N ASN A 69 3.52 4.85 8.45
CA ASN A 69 3.27 3.49 8.92
C ASN A 69 4.37 2.51 8.48
N PHE A 70 4.39 1.35 9.14
CA PHE A 70 5.31 0.24 8.87
C PHE A 70 5.44 -0.05 7.36
N ASP A 71 4.32 -0.17 6.64
CA ASP A 71 4.31 -0.47 5.21
C ASP A 71 5.15 0.50 4.38
N ARG A 72 5.09 1.81 4.67
CA ARG A 72 5.85 2.82 3.93
C ARG A 72 7.33 2.80 4.28
N TRP A 73 7.67 2.59 5.55
CA TRP A 73 9.05 2.44 6.00
C TRP A 73 9.69 1.18 5.43
N PHE A 74 8.97 0.06 5.50
CA PHE A 74 9.41 -1.22 5.01
C PHE A 74 9.56 -1.21 3.49
N LEU A 75 8.63 -0.60 2.76
CA LEU A 75 8.74 -0.39 1.31
C LEU A 75 9.96 0.46 0.95
N PHE A 76 10.21 1.55 1.68
CA PHE A 76 11.39 2.39 1.44
C PHE A 76 12.68 1.62 1.70
N GLY A 77 12.83 1.03 2.88
CA GLY A 77 14.04 0.31 3.28
C GLY A 77 14.37 -0.84 2.33
N THR A 78 13.37 -1.65 1.98
CA THR A 78 13.55 -2.75 1.01
C THR A 78 13.89 -2.23 -0.38
N SER A 79 13.23 -1.16 -0.85
CA SER A 79 13.57 -0.55 -2.16
C SER A 79 15.00 0.01 -2.20
N ALA A 80 15.48 0.60 -1.11
CA ALA A 80 16.84 1.12 -1.00
C ALA A 80 17.89 0.00 -1.02
N VAL A 81 17.65 -1.09 -0.25
CA VAL A 81 18.53 -2.27 -0.24
C VAL A 81 18.56 -2.94 -1.62
N CYS A 82 17.40 -3.12 -2.26
CA CYS A 82 17.33 -3.67 -3.62
C CYS A 82 18.06 -2.78 -4.62
N ALA A 83 17.85 -1.46 -4.58
CA ALA A 83 18.53 -0.53 -5.47
C ALA A 83 20.05 -0.56 -5.29
N LEU A 84 20.53 -0.64 -4.04
CA LEU A 84 21.96 -0.75 -3.74
C LEU A 84 22.55 -2.04 -4.30
N LEU A 85 21.97 -3.19 -3.97
CA LEU A 85 22.45 -4.50 -4.40
C LEU A 85 22.41 -4.65 -5.93
N ALA A 86 21.30 -4.25 -6.56
CA ALA A 86 21.17 -4.27 -8.01
C ALA A 86 22.15 -3.30 -8.68
N SER A 87 22.39 -2.12 -8.10
CA SER A 87 23.36 -1.18 -8.67
C SER A 87 24.78 -1.73 -8.60
N ILE A 88 25.18 -2.30 -7.46
CA ILE A 88 26.49 -2.97 -7.31
C ILE A 88 26.63 -4.07 -8.37
N ALA A 89 25.61 -4.91 -8.54
CA ALA A 89 25.62 -5.97 -9.55
C ALA A 89 25.73 -5.41 -10.98
N LEU A 90 24.84 -4.52 -11.37
CA LEU A 90 24.64 -4.10 -12.76
C LEU A 90 25.71 -3.11 -13.24
N TYR A 91 26.04 -2.10 -12.43
CA TYR A 91 27.16 -1.19 -12.74
C TYR A 91 28.49 -1.89 -12.58
N GLY A 92 28.66 -2.69 -11.53
CA GLY A 92 29.89 -3.45 -11.30
C GLY A 92 30.19 -4.42 -12.43
N ALA A 93 29.18 -5.09 -12.97
CA ALA A 93 29.32 -5.97 -14.13
C ALA A 93 29.75 -5.21 -15.38
N ALA A 94 29.11 -4.06 -15.67
CA ALA A 94 29.45 -3.23 -16.82
C ALA A 94 30.88 -2.66 -16.73
N ILE A 95 31.26 -2.10 -15.57
CA ILE A 95 32.59 -1.53 -15.34
C ILE A 95 33.66 -2.61 -15.40
N SER A 96 33.45 -3.75 -14.73
CA SER A 96 34.43 -4.83 -14.72
C SER A 96 34.66 -5.36 -16.12
N MET A 97 33.59 -5.56 -16.90
CA MET A 97 33.70 -6.03 -18.27
C MET A 97 34.42 -5.01 -19.17
N ALA A 98 34.18 -3.71 -18.99
CA ALA A 98 34.91 -2.66 -19.71
C ALA A 98 36.41 -2.63 -19.38
N LEU A 99 36.78 -3.03 -18.15
CA LEU A 99 38.17 -3.17 -17.71
C LEU A 99 38.79 -4.54 -18.06
N GLY A 100 38.05 -5.43 -18.74
CA GLY A 100 38.52 -6.77 -19.10
C GLY A 100 38.47 -7.79 -17.96
N TYR A 101 37.82 -7.48 -16.84
CA TYR A 101 37.65 -8.36 -15.69
C TYR A 101 36.24 -8.98 -15.63
N SER A 102 36.15 -10.20 -15.10
CA SER A 102 34.86 -10.82 -14.77
C SER A 102 34.45 -10.47 -13.35
N PHE A 103 33.26 -9.86 -13.18
CA PHE A 103 32.69 -9.63 -11.85
C PHE A 103 31.91 -10.86 -11.37
N ALA A 104 32.62 -11.86 -10.86
CA ALA A 104 32.02 -13.12 -10.42
C ALA A 104 30.95 -12.96 -9.31
N ALA A 105 31.01 -11.89 -8.53
CA ALA A 105 30.02 -11.61 -7.48
C ALA A 105 28.75 -10.92 -8.01
N ALA A 106 28.71 -10.43 -9.25
CA ALA A 106 27.56 -9.70 -9.79
C ALA A 106 26.25 -10.51 -9.72
N PRO A 107 26.22 -11.79 -10.14
CA PRO A 107 25.00 -12.59 -10.06
C PRO A 107 24.53 -12.79 -8.61
N TRP A 108 25.45 -12.91 -7.65
CA TRP A 108 25.11 -13.03 -6.24
C TRP A 108 24.42 -11.78 -5.70
N PHE A 109 24.98 -10.59 -5.97
CA PHE A 109 24.33 -9.33 -5.59
C PHE A 109 22.96 -9.16 -6.25
N PHE A 110 22.82 -9.55 -7.52
CA PHE A 110 21.53 -9.49 -8.22
C PHE A 110 20.51 -10.47 -7.63
N THR A 111 20.91 -11.72 -7.36
CA THR A 111 20.07 -12.70 -6.68
C THR A 111 19.67 -12.23 -5.28
N SER A 112 20.59 -11.67 -4.49
CA SER A 112 20.27 -11.11 -3.17
C SER A 112 19.25 -9.98 -3.26
N SER A 113 19.33 -9.10 -4.26
CA SER A 113 18.31 -8.08 -4.50
C SER A 113 16.93 -8.70 -4.75
N LEU A 114 16.85 -9.78 -5.54
CA LEU A 114 15.59 -10.48 -5.81
C LEU A 114 15.06 -11.19 -4.57
N ILE A 115 15.92 -11.79 -3.74
CA ILE A 115 15.54 -12.41 -2.46
C ILE A 115 14.97 -11.37 -1.49
N VAL A 116 15.60 -10.19 -1.37
CA VAL A 116 15.09 -9.09 -0.52
C VAL A 116 13.72 -8.63 -1.01
N ALA A 117 13.56 -8.44 -2.33
CA ALA A 117 12.27 -8.08 -2.90
C ALA A 117 11.21 -9.17 -2.65
N TRP A 118 11.57 -10.45 -2.77
CA TRP A 118 10.67 -11.58 -2.52
C TRP A 118 10.25 -11.65 -1.06
N GLY A 119 11.20 -11.48 -0.13
CA GLY A 119 10.94 -11.42 1.31
C GLY A 119 10.01 -10.27 1.69
N HIS A 120 10.19 -9.09 1.06
CA HIS A 120 9.25 -7.98 1.22
C HIS A 120 7.83 -8.37 0.80
N GLN A 121 7.66 -8.97 -0.38
CA GLN A 121 6.34 -9.38 -0.86
C GLN A 121 5.71 -10.48 0.01
N LEU A 122 6.51 -11.41 0.54
CA LEU A 122 6.05 -12.42 1.48
C LEU A 122 5.51 -11.79 2.77
N VAL A 123 6.24 -10.85 3.36
CA VAL A 123 5.79 -10.12 4.56
C VAL A 123 4.49 -9.36 4.25
N MET A 124 4.43 -8.65 3.13
CA MET A 124 3.22 -7.91 2.74
C MET A 124 2.04 -8.84 2.42
N PHE A 125 2.28 -10.01 1.84
CA PHE A 125 1.26 -11.04 1.65
C PHE A 125 0.68 -11.50 2.99
N GLY A 126 1.54 -11.89 3.93
CA GLY A 126 1.12 -12.32 5.27
C GLY A 126 0.38 -11.22 6.04
N LEU A 127 0.89 -9.98 6.00
CA LEU A 127 0.24 -8.84 6.64
C LEU A 127 -1.13 -8.54 6.04
N ASN A 128 -1.26 -8.53 4.71
CA ASN A 128 -2.55 -8.27 4.08
C ASN A 128 -3.55 -9.40 4.35
N LEU A 129 -3.11 -10.67 4.37
CA LEU A 129 -3.98 -11.77 4.74
C LEU A 129 -4.44 -11.67 6.20
N TYR A 130 -3.52 -11.33 7.11
CA TYR A 130 -3.85 -11.08 8.52
C TYR A 130 -4.86 -9.93 8.67
N ARG A 131 -4.64 -8.80 7.98
CA ARG A 131 -5.58 -7.67 7.96
C ARG A 131 -6.95 -8.03 7.38
N ALA A 132 -6.99 -8.89 6.36
CA ALA A 132 -8.24 -9.40 5.79
C ALA A 132 -9.00 -10.30 6.78
N LEU A 133 -8.28 -11.08 7.59
CA LEU A 133 -8.87 -11.92 8.65
C LEU A 133 -9.35 -11.09 9.84
N GLU A 134 -8.65 -10.00 10.19
CA GLU A 134 -9.10 -9.06 11.24
C GLU A 134 -10.25 -8.14 10.79
N SER A 135 -10.54 -8.05 9.50
CA SER A 135 -11.57 -7.14 8.96
C SER A 135 -12.96 -7.79 8.99
N PRO A 136 -14.04 -7.01 9.22
CA PRO A 136 -15.40 -7.53 9.19
C PRO A 136 -15.70 -8.28 7.87
N PRO A 137 -16.45 -9.39 7.92
CA PRO A 137 -16.93 -10.07 6.73
C PRO A 137 -17.75 -9.09 5.88
N ASN A 138 -17.61 -9.15 4.55
CA ASN A 138 -18.28 -8.26 3.59
C ASN A 138 -17.96 -6.75 3.71
N SER A 139 -16.87 -6.38 4.39
CA SER A 139 -16.34 -5.01 4.34
C SER A 139 -15.49 -4.75 3.09
N ILE A 140 -15.49 -3.49 2.62
CA ILE A 140 -14.61 -3.00 1.55
C ILE A 140 -13.15 -3.15 1.96
N HIS A 141 -12.84 -2.94 3.24
CA HIS A 141 -11.50 -3.09 3.80
C HIS A 141 -10.99 -4.53 3.65
N ARG A 142 -11.80 -5.52 4.07
CA ARG A 142 -11.48 -6.94 3.88
C ARG A 142 -11.19 -7.27 2.42
N MET A 143 -12.06 -6.82 1.51
CA MET A 143 -11.88 -7.08 0.08
C MET A 143 -10.64 -6.38 -0.49
N HIS A 144 -10.32 -5.17 -0.02
CA HIS A 144 -9.10 -4.48 -0.40
C HIS A 144 -7.85 -5.25 0.02
N TYR A 145 -7.82 -5.77 1.24
CA TYR A 145 -6.69 -6.56 1.73
C TYR A 145 -6.57 -7.91 1.02
N ILE A 146 -7.67 -8.58 0.69
CA ILE A 146 -7.64 -9.80 -0.14
C ILE A 146 -7.05 -9.51 -1.52
N GLN A 147 -7.49 -8.42 -2.18
CA GLN A 147 -6.93 -8.00 -3.46
C GLN A 147 -5.45 -7.66 -3.35
N ALA A 148 -5.02 -7.00 -2.27
CA ALA A 148 -3.62 -6.68 -2.03
C ALA A 148 -2.77 -7.94 -1.78
N ALA A 149 -3.28 -8.90 -1.00
CA ALA A 149 -2.63 -10.18 -0.78
C ALA A 149 -2.43 -10.95 -2.09
N LEU A 150 -3.47 -11.05 -2.93
CA LEU A 150 -3.36 -11.67 -4.26
C LEU A 150 -2.34 -10.94 -5.15
N GLY A 151 -2.30 -9.60 -5.09
CA GLY A 151 -1.29 -8.80 -5.78
C GLY A 151 0.14 -9.13 -5.32
N ASN A 152 0.36 -9.23 -4.00
CA ASN A 152 1.67 -9.61 -3.46
C ASN A 152 2.04 -11.06 -3.81
N LEU A 153 1.08 -11.99 -3.83
CA LEU A 153 1.30 -13.37 -4.25
C LEU A 153 1.70 -13.47 -5.73
N PHE A 154 1.04 -12.69 -6.59
CA PHE A 154 1.41 -12.57 -8.00
C PHE A 154 2.84 -12.02 -8.13
N ALA A 155 3.18 -10.96 -7.39
CA ALA A 155 4.54 -10.39 -7.38
C ALA A 155 5.59 -11.39 -6.87
N MET A 156 5.29 -12.16 -5.81
CA MET A 156 6.17 -13.24 -5.33
C MET A 156 6.41 -14.29 -6.40
N THR A 157 5.37 -14.67 -7.14
CA THR A 157 5.44 -15.67 -8.21
C THR A 157 6.35 -15.17 -9.34
N LEU A 158 6.14 -13.94 -9.80
CA LEU A 158 7.01 -13.29 -10.79
C LEU A 158 8.47 -13.24 -10.30
N LEU A 159 8.71 -12.80 -9.06
CA LEU A 159 10.05 -12.74 -8.47
C LEU A 159 10.70 -14.13 -8.33
N THR A 160 9.90 -15.17 -8.07
CA THR A 160 10.39 -16.55 -7.99
C THR A 160 10.87 -17.02 -9.37
N PHE A 161 10.12 -16.69 -10.42
CA PHE A 161 10.54 -17.00 -11.79
C PHE A 161 11.77 -16.22 -12.23
N ALA A 162 11.83 -14.93 -11.91
CA ALA A 162 13.01 -14.09 -12.13
C ALA A 162 14.25 -14.61 -11.38
N LEU A 163 14.09 -14.99 -10.11
CA LEU A 163 15.14 -15.58 -9.29
C LEU A 163 15.65 -16.88 -9.90
N GLY A 164 14.75 -17.80 -10.27
CA GLY A 164 15.13 -19.06 -10.92
C GLY A 164 15.84 -18.82 -12.25
N ALA A 165 15.40 -17.85 -13.04
CA ALA A 165 16.08 -17.49 -14.29
C ALA A 165 17.53 -17.05 -14.01
N VAL A 166 17.75 -16.15 -13.06
CA VAL A 166 19.10 -15.69 -12.68
C VAL A 166 19.94 -16.84 -12.12
N VAL A 167 19.39 -17.66 -11.22
CA VAL A 167 20.12 -18.76 -10.58
C VAL A 167 20.55 -19.81 -11.62
N PHE A 168 19.64 -20.28 -12.47
CA PHE A 168 19.93 -21.34 -13.43
C PHE A 168 20.63 -20.88 -14.72
N THR A 169 20.62 -19.57 -15.03
CA THR A 169 21.35 -19.03 -16.20
C THR A 169 22.70 -18.41 -15.84
N LEU A 170 22.84 -17.80 -14.65
CA LEU A 170 24.05 -17.04 -14.27
C LEU A 170 24.88 -17.71 -13.17
N LEU A 171 24.27 -18.35 -12.16
CA LEU A 171 24.99 -18.96 -11.04
C LEU A 171 25.32 -20.44 -11.27
N PHE A 172 24.34 -21.21 -11.74
CA PHE A 172 24.45 -22.65 -11.97
C PHE A 172 23.96 -23.01 -13.37
N PRO A 173 24.75 -22.73 -14.43
CA PRO A 173 24.40 -23.01 -15.82
C PRO A 173 24.48 -24.51 -16.16
N ILE A 174 24.11 -25.39 -15.21
CA ILE A 174 24.16 -26.85 -15.33
C ILE A 174 22.94 -27.37 -16.10
N ALA A 175 21.83 -26.62 -16.09
CA ALA A 175 20.60 -26.97 -16.79
C ALA A 175 20.04 -25.75 -17.58
N PRO A 176 20.61 -25.41 -18.74
CA PRO A 176 20.20 -24.23 -19.53
C PRO A 176 18.71 -24.22 -19.86
N ALA A 177 18.13 -25.39 -20.17
CA ALA A 177 16.70 -25.52 -20.47
C ALA A 177 15.80 -25.12 -19.28
N VAL A 178 16.23 -25.39 -18.05
CA VAL A 178 15.52 -24.95 -16.85
C VAL A 178 15.60 -23.43 -16.72
N GLY A 179 16.80 -22.86 -16.91
CA GLY A 179 16.97 -21.40 -16.96
C GLY A 179 16.08 -20.72 -18.01
N THR A 180 16.00 -21.29 -19.21
CA THR A 180 15.10 -20.82 -20.29
C THR A 180 13.64 -20.87 -19.87
N LEU A 181 13.17 -21.97 -19.29
CA LEU A 181 11.78 -22.10 -18.83
C LEU A 181 11.43 -21.02 -17.81
N PHE A 182 12.30 -20.80 -16.82
CA PHE A 182 12.12 -19.77 -15.81
C PHE A 182 12.14 -18.36 -16.43
N ALA A 183 13.04 -18.08 -17.37
CA ALA A 183 13.15 -16.78 -18.04
C ALA A 183 11.90 -16.47 -18.89
N LEU A 184 11.44 -17.43 -19.70
CA LEU A 184 10.22 -17.27 -20.50
C LEU A 184 8.98 -17.11 -19.63
N THR A 185 8.92 -17.82 -18.51
CA THR A 185 7.82 -17.68 -17.56
C THR A 185 7.85 -16.28 -16.92
N ALA A 186 9.02 -15.78 -16.51
CA ALA A 186 9.16 -14.42 -16.00
C ALA A 186 8.71 -13.36 -17.03
N VAL A 187 9.06 -13.53 -18.31
CA VAL A 187 8.59 -12.67 -19.41
C VAL A 187 7.06 -12.70 -19.53
N LEU A 188 6.46 -13.90 -19.51
CA LEU A 188 5.00 -14.06 -19.56
C LEU A 188 4.30 -13.32 -18.40
N PHE A 189 4.75 -13.55 -17.16
CA PHE A 189 4.17 -12.90 -15.98
C PHE A 189 4.33 -11.37 -16.02
N THR A 190 5.48 -10.87 -16.46
CA THR A 190 5.71 -9.43 -16.62
C THR A 190 4.81 -8.84 -17.71
N GLY A 191 4.64 -9.55 -18.83
CA GLY A 191 3.70 -9.16 -19.88
C GLY A 191 2.24 -9.12 -19.40
N LEU A 192 1.83 -10.10 -18.58
CA LEU A 192 0.51 -10.11 -17.95
C LEU A 192 0.32 -8.93 -16.99
N ASP A 193 1.36 -8.54 -16.24
CA ASP A 193 1.30 -7.39 -15.32
C ASP A 193 1.13 -6.06 -16.07
N ILE A 194 1.90 -5.87 -17.16
CA ILE A 194 1.76 -4.72 -18.06
C ILE A 194 0.36 -4.69 -18.65
N LEU A 195 -0.11 -5.82 -19.20
CA LEU A 195 -1.43 -5.93 -19.82
C LEU A 195 -2.51 -5.58 -18.79
N TRP A 196 -2.46 -6.19 -17.61
CA TRP A 196 -3.39 -5.88 -16.52
C TRP A 196 -3.35 -4.40 -16.15
N SER A 197 -2.18 -3.78 -16.13
CA SER A 197 -2.04 -2.35 -15.81
C SER A 197 -2.67 -1.43 -16.86
N VAL A 198 -2.67 -1.80 -18.14
CA VAL A 198 -3.22 -1.02 -19.25
C VAL A 198 -4.72 -1.28 -19.48
N VAL A 199 -5.21 -2.48 -19.12
CA VAL A 199 -6.61 -2.86 -19.32
C VAL A 199 -7.60 -1.85 -18.69
N PRO A 200 -8.71 -1.50 -19.41
CA PRO A 200 -9.73 -0.58 -18.91
C PRO A 200 -10.38 -1.02 -17.60
N HIS A 201 -10.82 -0.03 -16.80
CA HIS A 201 -11.48 -0.28 -15.52
C HIS A 201 -12.75 -1.15 -15.64
N ALA A 202 -13.50 -1.03 -16.72
CA ALA A 202 -14.69 -1.86 -16.97
C ALA A 202 -14.33 -3.36 -17.02
N LEU A 203 -13.30 -3.72 -17.79
CA LEU A 203 -12.87 -5.11 -17.92
C LEU A 203 -12.28 -5.63 -16.60
N LYS A 204 -11.48 -4.81 -15.89
CA LYS A 204 -11.00 -5.14 -14.53
C LYS A 204 -12.15 -5.44 -13.58
N ARG A 205 -13.25 -4.68 -13.65
CA ARG A 205 -14.43 -4.88 -12.81
C ARG A 205 -15.13 -6.19 -13.15
N THR A 206 -15.28 -6.52 -14.43
CA THR A 206 -15.87 -7.80 -14.88
C THR A 206 -15.04 -8.99 -14.39
N VAL A 207 -13.72 -8.94 -14.58
CA VAL A 207 -12.82 -10.01 -14.13
C VAL A 207 -12.88 -10.16 -12.61
N LYS A 208 -12.80 -9.05 -11.86
CA LYS A 208 -12.96 -9.09 -10.39
C LYS A 208 -14.32 -9.64 -9.97
N GLY A 209 -15.39 -9.35 -10.73
CA GLY A 209 -16.73 -9.89 -10.51
C GLY A 209 -16.78 -11.40 -10.65
N TRP A 210 -16.19 -11.97 -11.70
CA TRP A 210 -16.12 -13.42 -11.89
C TRP A 210 -15.38 -14.14 -10.75
N PHE A 211 -14.32 -13.54 -10.24
CA PHE A 211 -13.55 -14.12 -9.12
C PHE A 211 -14.13 -13.78 -7.74
N HIS A 212 -15.33 -13.19 -7.65
CA HIS A 212 -15.93 -12.72 -6.39
C HIS A 212 -15.01 -11.76 -5.60
N LEU A 213 -14.13 -11.05 -6.31
CA LEU A 213 -13.23 -10.04 -5.79
C LEU A 213 -13.81 -8.63 -5.94
N SER A 214 -15.07 -8.49 -6.33
CA SER A 214 -15.75 -7.19 -6.38
C SER A 214 -15.83 -6.57 -5.00
N LYS A 215 -15.56 -5.27 -4.91
CA LYS A 215 -15.80 -4.54 -3.66
C LYS A 215 -17.32 -4.56 -3.36
N PRO A 216 -17.71 -4.87 -2.11
CA PRO A 216 -19.10 -4.74 -1.69
C PRO A 216 -19.56 -3.29 -1.82
N ASP A 217 -20.87 -3.09 -1.95
CA ASP A 217 -21.43 -1.75 -2.08
C ASP A 217 -21.31 -0.96 -0.76
N VAL A 218 -21.36 0.37 -0.84
CA VAL A 218 -21.18 1.28 0.30
C VAL A 218 -22.18 0.98 1.42
N ILE A 219 -23.40 0.58 1.07
CA ILE A 219 -24.44 0.18 2.03
C ILE A 219 -24.05 -1.12 2.74
N GLN A 220 -23.53 -2.11 2.01
CA GLN A 220 -23.09 -3.39 2.57
C GLN A 220 -21.86 -3.23 3.48
N ASP A 221 -20.91 -2.38 3.08
CA ASP A 221 -19.74 -2.05 3.90
C ASP A 221 -20.14 -1.39 5.22
N ALA A 222 -21.08 -0.44 5.16
CA ALA A 222 -21.56 0.24 6.34
C ALA A 222 -22.37 -0.69 7.27
N ILE A 223 -23.18 -1.60 6.73
CA ILE A 223 -23.89 -2.64 7.51
C ILE A 223 -22.88 -3.57 8.19
N ALA A 224 -21.87 -4.07 7.47
CA ALA A 224 -20.83 -4.95 8.01
C ALA A 224 -20.06 -4.28 9.17
N ASN A 225 -19.69 -3.00 9.00
CA ASN A 225 -19.03 -2.23 10.06
C ASN A 225 -20.00 -1.91 11.22
N GLN A 226 -21.29 -1.69 10.95
CA GLN A 226 -22.29 -1.40 11.99
C GLN A 226 -22.63 -2.63 12.84
N GLU A 227 -22.82 -3.81 12.23
CA GLU A 227 -23.05 -5.07 12.94
C GLU A 227 -21.89 -5.40 13.88
N GLU A 228 -20.67 -5.18 13.43
CA GLU A 228 -19.49 -5.39 14.26
C GLU A 228 -19.41 -4.40 15.43
N ASN A 229 -19.75 -3.13 15.18
CA ASN A 229 -19.82 -2.11 16.24
C ASN A 229 -20.96 -2.38 17.24
N LEU A 230 -22.07 -2.97 16.81
CA LEU A 230 -23.18 -3.37 17.68
C LEU A 230 -22.80 -4.57 18.57
N LYS A 231 -22.04 -5.54 18.04
CA LYS A 231 -21.45 -6.61 18.84
C LYS A 231 -20.51 -6.07 19.93
N VAL A 232 -19.73 -5.03 19.61
CA VAL A 232 -18.89 -4.36 20.59
C VAL A 232 -19.72 -3.55 21.60
N LYS A 233 -20.82 -2.91 21.20
CA LYS A 233 -21.69 -2.11 22.10
C LYS A 233 -22.49 -2.93 23.12
N ASN A 234 -22.68 -4.23 22.91
CA ASN A 234 -23.23 -5.14 23.92
C ASN A 234 -22.20 -5.45 25.03
N PHE A 235 -21.59 -4.41 25.61
CA PHE A 235 -20.64 -4.46 26.73
C PHE A 235 -21.24 -4.97 28.06
N LYS A 236 -22.39 -5.65 28.04
CA LYS A 236 -23.05 -6.16 29.25
C LYS A 236 -22.97 -7.67 29.46
N GLU A 237 -22.52 -8.45 28.49
CA GLU A 237 -22.27 -9.87 28.72
C GLU A 237 -21.00 -10.28 27.99
N GLU A 238 -19.99 -10.67 28.78
CA GLU A 238 -18.85 -11.42 28.31
C GLU A 238 -19.34 -12.74 27.69
N GLU A 239 -19.61 -12.76 26.39
CA GLU A 239 -19.58 -14.02 25.66
C GLU A 239 -18.11 -14.48 25.56
N PRO A 240 -17.76 -15.65 26.13
CA PRO A 240 -16.37 -16.12 26.23
C PRO A 240 -15.75 -16.53 24.87
N ASN A 241 -16.52 -16.45 23.78
CA ASN A 241 -16.09 -16.83 22.43
C ASN A 241 -15.77 -15.65 21.50
N HIS A 242 -15.91 -14.40 21.95
CA HIS A 242 -15.43 -13.26 21.18
C HIS A 242 -13.92 -13.10 21.40
N PRO A 243 -13.07 -13.20 20.35
CA PRO A 243 -11.63 -13.16 20.55
C PRO A 243 -11.23 -11.81 21.14
N LYS A 244 -10.67 -11.85 22.36
CA LYS A 244 -9.93 -10.78 23.05
C LYS A 244 -8.64 -10.40 22.30
N HIS A 245 -8.68 -10.32 20.98
CA HIS A 245 -7.57 -9.82 20.18
C HIS A 245 -7.77 -8.32 20.00
N HIS A 246 -6.93 -7.53 20.68
CA HIS A 246 -6.71 -6.14 20.29
C HIS A 246 -6.32 -6.16 18.80
N ARG A 247 -7.22 -5.73 17.93
CA ARG A 247 -6.95 -5.64 16.49
C ARG A 247 -5.77 -4.70 16.29
N ILE A 248 -4.70 -5.22 15.70
CA ILE A 248 -3.46 -4.47 15.56
C ILE A 248 -3.56 -3.50 14.37
N PHE A 249 -4.34 -3.86 13.35
CA PHE A 249 -4.37 -3.12 12.08
C PHE A 249 -5.76 -2.62 11.67
N THR A 250 -6.85 -3.26 12.08
CA THR A 250 -8.21 -2.84 11.71
C THR A 250 -8.87 -2.01 12.83
N CYS A 251 -8.73 -0.69 12.73
CA CYS A 251 -9.53 0.24 13.53
C CYS A 251 -10.87 0.55 12.82
N CYS A 252 -11.94 0.76 13.58
CA CYS A 252 -13.29 1.02 13.06
C CYS A 252 -13.35 2.25 12.15
N ASP A 253 -13.85 2.11 10.91
CA ASP A 253 -14.11 3.28 10.06
C ASP A 253 -15.37 4.03 10.52
N TYR A 254 -15.20 4.89 11.52
CA TYR A 254 -16.27 5.73 12.06
C TYR A 254 -16.91 6.63 10.99
N SER A 255 -16.18 6.96 9.91
CA SER A 255 -16.72 7.79 8.83
C SER A 255 -17.75 7.04 7.98
N ALA A 256 -17.53 5.73 7.76
CA ALA A 256 -18.49 4.86 7.09
C ALA A 256 -19.77 4.69 7.93
N VAL A 257 -19.62 4.49 9.24
CA VAL A 257 -20.76 4.40 10.19
C VAL A 257 -21.59 5.67 10.19
N ILE A 258 -20.94 6.84 10.19
CA ILE A 258 -21.65 8.14 10.17
C ILE A 258 -22.43 8.34 8.88
N ARG A 259 -22.04 7.76 7.74
CA ARG A 259 -22.75 7.95 6.47
C ARG A 259 -24.11 7.25 6.42
N THR A 260 -24.31 6.18 7.18
CA THR A 260 -25.59 5.46 7.24
C THR A 260 -26.44 5.82 8.45
N MET A 261 -25.84 6.42 9.47
CA MET A 261 -26.56 6.86 10.65
C MET A 261 -27.54 8.00 10.32
N ALA A 262 -28.70 8.00 10.98
CA ALA A 262 -29.66 9.10 10.91
C ALA A 262 -29.03 10.39 11.48
N ILE A 263 -29.34 11.54 10.88
CA ILE A 263 -28.62 12.81 11.13
C ILE A 263 -28.67 13.21 12.62
N ASP A 264 -29.81 13.00 13.25
CA ASP A 264 -30.11 13.19 14.67
C ASP A 264 -29.26 12.28 15.58
N ALA A 265 -28.93 11.07 15.13
CA ALA A 265 -28.11 10.12 15.90
C ALA A 265 -26.58 10.34 15.77
N ILE A 266 -26.11 11.07 14.74
CA ILE A 266 -24.68 11.28 14.48
C ILE A 266 -23.98 12.06 15.60
N LYS A 267 -24.58 13.19 16.02
CA LYS A 267 -24.00 14.07 17.04
C LYS A 267 -23.83 13.37 18.41
N PRO A 268 -24.87 12.74 18.99
CA PRO A 268 -24.70 12.04 20.27
C PRO A 268 -23.72 10.86 20.18
N TYR A 269 -23.67 10.17 19.04
CA TYR A 269 -22.70 9.09 18.82
C TYR A 269 -21.24 9.59 18.83
N LEU A 270 -20.95 10.66 18.08
CA LEU A 270 -19.61 11.25 18.02
C LEU A 270 -19.15 11.80 19.37
N LEU A 271 -20.05 12.48 20.11
CA LEU A 271 -19.74 13.00 21.44
C LEU A 271 -19.40 11.87 22.41
N GLY A 272 -20.23 10.82 22.47
CA GLY A 272 -19.99 9.66 23.32
C GLY A 272 -18.67 8.94 22.97
N LEU A 273 -18.39 8.77 21.68
CA LEU A 273 -17.14 8.17 21.20
C LEU A 273 -15.90 8.96 21.62
N ILE A 274 -15.91 10.29 21.41
CA ILE A 274 -14.78 11.15 21.76
C ILE A 274 -14.59 11.22 23.28
N GLN A 275 -15.68 11.32 24.06
CA GLN A 275 -15.61 11.35 25.52
C GLN A 275 -15.06 10.05 26.10
N TRP A 276 -15.54 8.90 25.62
CA TRP A 276 -15.00 7.59 25.99
C TRP A 276 -13.51 7.48 25.68
N LYS A 277 -13.10 7.94 24.49
CA LYS A 277 -11.69 7.88 24.09
C LYS A 277 -10.80 8.79 24.94
N LEU A 278 -11.30 9.97 25.29
CA LEU A 278 -10.62 10.89 26.20
C LEU A 278 -10.44 10.29 27.60
N GLN A 279 -11.44 9.57 28.13
CA GLN A 279 -11.30 8.87 29.42
C GLN A 279 -10.15 7.86 29.38
N ILE A 280 -10.10 7.00 28.36
CA ILE A 280 -9.04 5.99 28.23
C ILE A 280 -7.65 6.63 28.09
N LEU A 281 -7.53 7.68 27.27
CA LEU A 281 -6.24 8.35 27.06
C LEU A 281 -5.78 9.10 28.30
N ARG A 282 -6.68 9.71 29.07
CA ARG A 282 -6.35 10.38 30.34
C ARG A 282 -5.93 9.41 31.43
N GLN A 283 -6.50 8.20 31.45
CA GLN A 283 -6.08 7.15 32.39
C GLN A 283 -4.68 6.61 32.08
N LYS A 284 -4.26 6.67 30.81
CA LYS A 284 -2.94 6.23 30.34
C LYS A 284 -1.96 7.40 30.16
N ALA A 285 -2.34 8.61 30.57
CA ALA A 285 -1.55 9.80 30.36
C ALA A 285 -0.34 9.78 31.29
N ASP A 286 0.77 9.29 30.78
CA ASP A 286 2.06 9.55 31.38
C ASP A 286 2.46 11.00 31.10
N LEU A 287 3.00 11.69 32.10
CA LEU A 287 3.30 13.13 32.00
C LEU A 287 4.36 13.45 30.92
N GLU A 288 5.07 12.44 30.43
CA GLU A 288 6.14 12.58 29.44
C GLU A 288 5.74 12.15 28.02
N ASP A 289 4.57 11.53 27.81
CA ASP A 289 4.15 11.07 26.48
C ASP A 289 3.48 12.22 25.68
N GLU A 290 4.30 12.96 24.92
CA GLU A 290 3.85 14.03 24.02
C GLU A 290 2.81 13.56 22.99
N LYS A 291 2.86 12.28 22.58
CA LYS A 291 1.91 11.73 21.62
C LYS A 291 0.52 11.56 22.24
N ILE A 292 0.44 11.16 23.50
CA ILE A 292 -0.84 11.08 24.23
C ILE A 292 -1.40 12.49 24.45
N LYS A 293 -0.56 13.47 24.78
CA LYS A 293 -0.97 14.89 24.92
C LYS A 293 -1.55 15.46 23.62
N ASP A 294 -0.91 15.20 22.49
CA ASP A 294 -1.39 15.63 21.17
C ASP A 294 -2.74 14.99 20.83
N LYS A 295 -2.92 13.69 21.11
CA LYS A 295 -4.19 12.99 20.90
C LYS A 295 -5.31 13.55 21.78
N ILE A 296 -5.04 13.81 23.05
CA ILE A 296 -6.02 14.41 23.99
C ILE A 296 -6.40 15.82 23.51
N SER A 297 -5.41 16.63 23.12
CA SER A 297 -5.64 18.01 22.66
C SER A 297 -6.46 18.06 21.37
N LEU A 298 -6.18 17.16 20.42
CA LEU A 298 -6.95 17.01 19.19
C LEU A 298 -8.40 16.61 19.49
N LEU A 299 -8.63 15.57 20.29
CA LEU A 299 -9.97 15.11 20.64
C LEU A 299 -10.78 16.18 21.40
N THR A 300 -10.14 16.93 22.29
CA THR A 300 -10.77 18.06 22.99
C THR A 300 -11.14 19.18 22.01
N THR A 301 -10.28 19.48 21.04
CA THR A 301 -10.58 20.44 19.96
C THR A 301 -11.76 19.96 19.13
N LEU A 302 -11.85 18.66 18.84
CA LEU A 302 -12.95 18.07 18.07
C LEU A 302 -14.30 18.15 18.80
N LEU A 303 -14.34 17.99 20.12
CA LEU A 303 -15.56 18.24 20.91
C LEU A 303 -16.08 19.66 20.69
N ASN A 304 -15.20 20.66 20.87
CA ASN A 304 -15.55 22.06 20.67
C ASN A 304 -16.05 22.32 19.24
N VAL A 305 -15.43 21.67 18.25
CA VAL A 305 -15.79 21.81 16.83
C VAL A 305 -17.16 21.20 16.51
N ILE A 306 -17.55 20.10 17.16
CA ILE A 306 -18.89 19.51 17.06
C ILE A 306 -19.95 20.42 17.71
N GLU A 307 -19.60 21.10 18.79
CA GLU A 307 -20.51 21.99 19.52
C GLU A 307 -20.69 23.36 18.85
N THR A 308 -19.60 23.95 18.33
CA THR A 308 -19.56 25.33 17.80
C THR A 308 -19.65 25.42 16.28
N SER A 309 -19.77 24.30 15.57
CA SER A 309 -19.85 24.24 14.10
C SER A 309 -18.66 24.87 13.32
N GLN A 310 -17.55 25.21 13.97
CA GLN A 310 -16.36 25.83 13.33
C GLN A 310 -15.75 24.99 12.18
N LYS A 311 -15.42 25.61 11.03
CA LYS A 311 -14.75 24.89 9.92
C LYS A 311 -13.35 24.41 10.36
N ILE A 312 -13.02 23.16 10.04
CA ILE A 312 -11.73 22.54 10.36
C ILE A 312 -11.09 21.97 9.10
N SER A 313 -9.79 22.20 8.93
CA SER A 313 -8.99 21.70 7.81
C SER A 313 -8.00 20.67 8.31
N LYS A 314 -7.94 19.51 7.64
CA LYS A 314 -6.98 18.45 7.98
C LYS A 314 -5.52 18.94 7.90
N LYS A 315 -5.22 19.85 6.99
CA LYS A 315 -3.86 20.40 6.83
C LYS A 315 -3.43 21.21 8.06
N ASP A 316 -4.31 22.04 8.57
CA ASP A 316 -4.01 22.94 9.70
C ASP A 316 -3.87 22.14 11.00
N VAL A 317 -4.71 21.11 11.15
CA VAL A 317 -4.69 20.21 12.30
C VAL A 317 -3.47 19.29 12.30
N LEU A 318 -3.00 18.85 11.12
CA LEU A 318 -1.75 18.09 10.98
C LEU A 318 -0.51 18.89 11.39
N VAL A 319 -0.50 20.21 11.12
CA VAL A 319 0.58 21.09 11.56
C VAL A 319 0.54 21.28 13.07
N LYS A 320 -0.67 21.41 13.64
CA LYS A 320 -0.86 21.70 15.07
C LYS A 320 -0.67 20.48 15.98
N TYR A 321 -1.06 19.29 15.53
CA TYR A 321 -1.00 18.05 16.33
C TYR A 321 -0.38 16.89 15.54
N PRO A 322 0.87 17.02 15.07
CA PRO A 322 1.47 16.05 14.15
C PRO A 322 1.56 14.64 14.76
N LEU A 323 1.79 14.52 16.08
CA LEU A 323 1.97 13.22 16.73
C LEU A 323 0.64 12.47 16.90
N ALA A 324 -0.49 13.19 16.93
CA ALA A 324 -1.82 12.57 16.99
C ALA A 324 -2.14 11.70 15.77
N PHE A 325 -1.51 12.01 14.62
CA PHE A 325 -1.68 11.27 13.35
C PHE A 325 -0.57 10.24 13.10
N GLN A 326 0.45 10.17 13.95
CA GLN A 326 1.52 9.18 13.80
C GLN A 326 1.09 7.82 14.34
N SER A 327 0.99 6.83 13.45
CA SER A 327 0.89 5.42 13.86
C SER A 327 1.97 4.61 13.18
N PHE A 328 2.90 4.09 14.00
CA PHE A 328 4.02 3.30 13.50
C PHE A 328 3.54 1.91 13.03
N TRP A 329 2.62 1.29 13.78
CA TRP A 329 2.11 -0.06 13.49
C TRP A 329 0.73 -0.07 12.80
N SER A 330 -0.19 0.83 13.15
CA SER A 330 -1.55 0.80 12.59
C SER A 330 -1.67 1.63 11.31
N GLU A 331 -2.51 1.19 10.37
CA GLU A 331 -3.13 2.12 9.41
C GLU A 331 -3.90 3.21 10.19
N LYS A 332 -4.24 4.36 9.57
CA LYS A 332 -4.81 5.58 10.19
C LYS A 332 -5.26 5.37 11.64
N GLY A 333 -4.55 5.99 12.59
CA GLY A 333 -4.84 5.77 14.01
C GLY A 333 -6.31 6.07 14.34
N GLU A 334 -6.85 5.45 15.37
CA GLU A 334 -8.25 5.63 15.78
C GLU A 334 -8.64 7.10 15.96
N VAL A 335 -7.74 7.94 16.49
CA VAL A 335 -7.95 9.40 16.61
C VAL A 335 -8.04 10.09 15.25
N GLU A 336 -7.26 9.64 14.25
CA GLU A 336 -7.37 10.11 12.87
C GLU A 336 -8.70 9.66 12.23
N GLN A 337 -9.16 8.44 12.51
CA GLN A 337 -10.46 7.96 12.01
C GLN A 337 -11.62 8.73 12.64
N ILE A 338 -11.56 9.03 13.94
CA ILE A 338 -12.53 9.91 14.63
C ILE A 338 -12.52 11.31 14.01
N PHE A 339 -11.34 11.87 13.74
CA PHE A 339 -11.19 13.15 13.06
C PHE A 339 -11.87 13.16 11.68
N ASP A 340 -11.58 12.16 10.85
CA ASP A 340 -12.19 12.01 9.52
C ASP A 340 -13.72 11.86 9.62
N ALA A 341 -14.23 11.17 10.64
CA ALA A 341 -15.65 10.99 10.93
C ALA A 341 -16.35 12.32 11.29
N VAL A 342 -15.70 13.17 12.09
CA VAL A 342 -16.21 14.53 12.40
C VAL A 342 -16.31 15.39 11.15
N ILE A 343 -15.33 15.32 10.24
CA ILE A 343 -15.40 16.03 8.95
C ILE A 343 -16.60 15.55 8.12
N VAL A 344 -16.79 14.23 8.01
CA VAL A 344 -17.92 13.66 7.25
C VAL A 344 -19.27 14.06 7.85
N SER A 345 -19.39 14.07 9.18
CA SER A 345 -20.61 14.57 9.86
C SER A 345 -20.93 16.01 9.47
N LYS A 346 -19.94 16.91 9.46
CA LYS A 346 -20.17 18.31 9.08
C LYS A 346 -20.60 18.47 7.63
N ASN A 347 -20.01 17.70 6.73
CA ASN A 347 -20.41 17.72 5.32
C ASN A 347 -21.84 17.21 5.11
N ARG A 348 -22.35 16.30 5.97
CA ARG A 348 -23.76 15.85 5.94
C ARG A 348 -24.72 16.84 6.59
N SER A 349 -24.25 17.63 7.57
CA SER A 349 -25.05 18.63 8.28
C SER A 349 -25.12 19.99 7.58
N GLN A 350 -24.25 20.24 6.58
CA GLN A 350 -24.40 21.40 5.71
C GLN A 350 -25.45 21.09 4.64
N PRO A 351 -26.53 21.86 4.52
CA PRO A 351 -27.44 21.72 3.40
C PRO A 351 -26.66 22.01 2.11
N SER A 352 -26.72 21.09 1.16
CA SER A 352 -26.22 21.30 -0.19
C SER A 352 -26.94 22.51 -0.81
N GLU A 353 -26.26 23.64 -0.94
CA GLU A 353 -26.66 24.79 -1.77
C GLU A 353 -26.61 24.43 -3.27
N ILE A 354 -27.37 23.41 -3.70
CA ILE A 354 -27.51 23.06 -5.13
C ILE A 354 -28.99 23.01 -5.56
N GLU A 355 -29.96 23.18 -4.67
CA GLU A 355 -31.39 23.14 -5.04
C GLU A 355 -32.12 24.49 -5.14
N ASN A 356 -31.40 25.63 -5.09
CA ASN A 356 -32.02 26.95 -5.28
C ASN A 356 -31.30 27.79 -6.34
N LEU A 357 -31.40 27.36 -7.60
CA LEU A 357 -31.51 28.26 -8.75
C LEU A 357 -32.56 27.64 -9.69
N SER A 358 -33.78 28.18 -9.54
CA SER A 358 -35.03 27.81 -10.23
C SER A 358 -34.88 27.54 -11.74
N PRO A 359 -35.74 26.67 -12.31
CA PRO A 359 -35.90 26.54 -13.76
C PRO A 359 -36.48 27.83 -14.34
N GLY A 360 -35.68 28.55 -15.13
CA GLY A 360 -36.11 29.71 -15.90
C GLY A 360 -36.07 29.40 -17.39
N ILE A 361 -37.22 29.02 -17.95
CA ILE A 361 -37.49 29.04 -19.39
C ILE A 361 -37.44 30.50 -19.88
N SER A 362 -36.75 30.79 -21.00
CA SER A 362 -37.32 31.56 -22.13
C SER A 362 -36.33 31.78 -23.29
N VAL A 363 -36.84 31.39 -24.47
CA VAL A 363 -36.46 31.64 -25.88
C VAL A 363 -35.13 31.11 -26.39
#